data_AF-A0A7W9HGY2-F1
#
_entry.id   AF-A0A7W9HGY2-F1
#
_cell.length_a   1.000
_cell.length_b   1.000
_cell.length_c   1.000
_cell.angle_alpha   90.00
_cell.angle_beta   90.00
_cell.angle_gamma   90.00
#
_symmetry.space_group_name_H-M   'P 1'
#
loop_
_entity.id
_entity.type
_entity.pdbx_description
1 polymer ?
#
loop_
_entity_poly.entity_id
_entity_poly.type
_entity_poly.pdbx_seq_one_letter_code
_entity_poly.pdbx_strand_id
1 'polypeptide(L)'
;MVNVSRRVRAARRRKRRMGRVEHDLDDVQWQALQAAWGGCAYCGANDGPLQRDCVLAISRGGRYTLDNVVPACRSCNASKCNTEVTAWLRRKKLDEGAFLLRHAEIGATLVADEESRVTPPSPAAPGPSA
;
A
#
# COMPACT_ATOMS: atom_id res chain seq x y z
N MET A 1 -7.16 -36.75 18.01
CA MET A 1 -6.94 -35.29 17.91
C MET A 1 -6.29 -34.98 16.57
N VAL A 2 -7.02 -34.39 15.61
CA VAL A 2 -6.52 -34.20 14.23
C VAL A 2 -5.43 -33.11 14.24
N ASN A 3 -4.17 -33.49 13.98
CA ASN A 3 -3.07 -32.53 13.97
C ASN A 3 -3.07 -31.74 12.66
N VAL A 4 -3.75 -30.60 12.67
CA VAL A 4 -3.85 -29.71 11.51
C VAL A 4 -2.45 -29.24 11.09
N SER A 5 -2.05 -29.39 9.83
CA SER A 5 -0.69 -28.99 9.41
C SER A 5 -0.38 -27.51 9.69
N ARG A 6 0.91 -27.16 9.89
CA ARG A 6 1.35 -25.76 10.12
C ARG A 6 0.85 -24.82 9.00
N ARG A 7 0.85 -25.29 7.75
CA ARG A 7 0.34 -24.56 6.58
C ARG A 7 -1.16 -24.24 6.70
N VAL A 8 -1.97 -25.23 7.11
CA VAL A 8 -3.41 -25.03 7.29
C VAL A 8 -3.68 -24.05 8.45
N ARG A 9 -2.93 -24.15 9.55
CA ARG A 9 -3.04 -23.17 10.67
C ARG A 9 -2.68 -21.74 10.21
N ALA A 10 -1.61 -21.59 9.43
CA ALA A 10 -1.19 -20.29 8.88
C ALA A 10 -2.25 -19.70 7.92
N ALA A 11 -2.82 -20.52 7.03
CA ALA A 11 -3.88 -20.11 6.11
C ALA A 11 -5.14 -19.65 6.87
N ARG A 12 -5.58 -20.40 7.89
CA ARG A 12 -6.71 -20.01 8.76
C ARG A 12 -6.45 -18.69 9.47
N ARG A 13 -5.23 -18.48 10.00
CA ARG A 13 -4.84 -17.22 10.65
C ARG A 13 -4.84 -16.06 9.66
N ARG A 14 -4.34 -16.26 8.43
CA ARG A 14 -4.39 -15.25 7.36
C ARG A 14 -5.83 -14.89 7.01
N LYS A 15 -6.69 -15.87 6.76
CA LYS A 15 -8.12 -15.64 6.46
C LYS A 15 -8.81 -14.81 7.55
N ARG A 16 -8.57 -15.15 8.83
CA ARG A 16 -9.12 -14.41 9.97
C ARG A 16 -8.62 -12.97 10.06
N ARG A 17 -7.35 -12.71 9.70
CA ARG A 17 -6.77 -11.35 9.69
C ARG A 17 -7.36 -10.52 8.56
N MET A 18 -7.49 -11.09 7.37
CA MET A 18 -8.13 -10.41 6.23
C MET A 18 -9.59 -10.06 6.57
N GLY A 19 -10.36 -10.99 7.12
CA GLY A 19 -11.76 -10.73 7.46
C GLY A 19 -12.01 -9.79 8.66
N ARG A 20 -10.97 -9.17 9.23
CA ARG A 20 -11.08 -8.21 10.36
C ARG A 20 -10.80 -6.77 9.95
N VAL A 21 -10.40 -6.56 8.70
CA VAL A 21 -9.83 -5.30 8.25
C VAL A 21 -10.50 -4.91 6.94
N GLU A 22 -10.80 -3.63 6.78
CA GLU A 22 -11.32 -3.06 5.54
C GLU A 22 -10.27 -3.19 4.42
N HIS A 23 -10.76 -3.53 3.22
CA HIS A 23 -9.96 -3.66 2.00
C HIS A 23 -10.50 -2.65 0.99
N ASP A 24 -10.22 -1.38 1.24
CA ASP A 24 -10.79 -0.27 0.47
C ASP A 24 -9.94 0.08 -0.76
N LEU A 25 -8.78 -0.58 -0.94
CA LEU A 25 -7.95 -0.39 -2.12
C LEU A 25 -8.57 -1.07 -3.35
N ASP A 26 -9.12 -0.27 -4.24
CA ASP A 26 -9.64 -0.73 -5.52
C ASP A 26 -8.55 -0.90 -6.60
N ASP A 27 -8.95 -1.36 -7.79
CA ASP A 27 -8.02 -1.59 -8.90
C ASP A 27 -7.52 -0.30 -9.56
N VAL A 28 -8.29 0.80 -9.52
CA VAL A 28 -7.90 2.11 -10.08
C VAL A 28 -6.82 2.74 -9.20
N GLN A 29 -7.03 2.75 -7.89
CA GLN A 29 -6.07 3.17 -6.88
C GLN A 29 -4.79 2.33 -6.94
N TRP A 30 -4.92 1.03 -7.15
CA TRP A 30 -3.76 0.16 -7.35
C TRP A 30 -2.97 0.49 -8.62
N GLN A 31 -3.63 0.82 -9.73
CA GLN A 31 -2.94 1.29 -10.93
C GLN A 31 -2.25 2.64 -10.70
N ALA A 32 -2.89 3.56 -10.00
CA ALA A 32 -2.32 4.85 -9.64
C ALA A 32 -1.06 4.70 -8.76
N LEU A 33 -1.08 3.80 -7.77
CA LEU A 33 0.10 3.46 -6.97
C LEU A 33 1.23 2.89 -7.83
N GLN A 34 0.94 1.94 -8.72
CA GLN A 34 1.96 1.38 -9.61
C GLN A 34 2.59 2.45 -10.50
N ALA A 35 1.79 3.36 -11.05
CA ALA A 35 2.26 4.46 -11.89
C ALA A 35 3.12 5.46 -11.09
N ALA A 36 2.66 5.87 -9.89
CA ALA A 36 3.37 6.84 -9.05
C ALA A 36 4.73 6.32 -8.55
N TRP A 37 4.82 5.02 -8.26
CA TRP A 37 6.07 4.38 -7.85
C TRP A 37 6.98 4.03 -9.01
N GLY A 38 6.43 3.68 -10.18
CA GLY A 38 7.20 3.33 -11.38
C GLY A 38 7.98 2.01 -11.29
N GLY A 39 7.77 1.23 -10.22
CA GLY A 39 8.50 0.01 -9.93
C GLY A 39 8.28 -0.45 -8.49
N CYS A 40 9.11 -1.39 -8.04
CA CYS A 40 9.13 -1.83 -6.65
C CYS A 40 9.50 -0.66 -5.73
N ALA A 41 8.63 -0.35 -4.76
CA ALA A 41 8.81 0.72 -3.79
C ALA A 41 10.08 0.58 -2.93
N TYR A 42 10.68 -0.61 -2.89
CA TYR A 42 11.85 -0.89 -2.08
C TYR A 42 13.15 -0.92 -2.89
N CYS A 43 13.20 -1.70 -3.97
CA CYS A 43 14.43 -1.91 -4.74
C CYS A 43 14.43 -1.22 -6.11
N GLY A 44 13.34 -0.53 -6.48
CA GLY A 44 13.19 0.15 -7.76
C GLY A 44 12.98 -0.75 -8.98
N ALA A 45 13.12 -2.07 -8.85
CA ALA A 45 12.99 -3.01 -9.96
C ALA A 45 11.57 -2.98 -10.56
N ASN A 46 11.48 -2.94 -11.88
CA ASN A 46 10.23 -2.87 -12.66
C ASN A 46 10.12 -3.99 -13.72
N ASP A 47 10.99 -4.99 -13.64
CA ASP A 47 11.19 -6.09 -14.59
C ASP A 47 10.20 -7.26 -14.39
N GLY A 48 9.22 -7.12 -13.49
CA GLY A 48 8.28 -8.19 -13.19
C GLY A 48 7.01 -7.73 -12.48
N PRO A 49 6.07 -8.67 -12.25
CA PRO A 49 4.78 -8.36 -11.66
C PRO A 49 4.94 -7.84 -10.23
N LEU A 50 4.34 -6.69 -9.97
CA LEU A 50 4.31 -6.06 -8.65
C LEU A 50 3.16 -6.64 -7.82
N GLN A 51 3.41 -6.78 -6.52
CA GLN A 51 2.48 -7.26 -5.53
C GLN A 51 2.09 -6.12 -4.59
N ARG A 52 0.86 -6.16 -4.09
CA ARG A 52 0.39 -5.26 -3.02
C ARG A 52 1.03 -5.66 -1.70
N ASP A 53 1.97 -4.87 -1.19
CA ASP A 53 2.55 -5.04 0.14
C ASP A 53 2.07 -3.94 1.09
N CYS A 54 1.75 -4.31 2.33
CA CYS A 54 1.33 -3.37 3.35
C CYS A 54 2.55 -2.87 4.13
N VAL A 55 2.79 -1.56 4.13
CA VAL A 55 3.88 -0.90 4.87
C VAL A 55 3.80 -1.25 6.36
N LEU A 56 2.63 -1.05 6.98
CA LEU A 56 2.27 -1.69 8.25
C LEU A 56 1.62 -3.05 7.97
N ALA A 57 2.25 -4.14 8.40
CA ALA A 57 1.71 -5.47 8.19
C ALA A 57 0.33 -5.65 8.86
N ILE A 58 -0.59 -6.36 8.18
CA ILE A 58 -1.95 -6.65 8.71
C ILE A 58 -1.90 -7.32 10.08
N SER A 59 -0.91 -8.19 10.32
CA SER A 59 -0.74 -8.84 11.63
C SER A 59 -0.39 -7.88 12.78
N ARG A 60 -0.05 -6.63 12.46
CA ARG A 60 0.32 -5.55 13.37
C ARG A 60 -0.68 -4.39 13.32
N GLY A 61 -1.84 -4.58 12.69
CA GLY A 61 -2.92 -3.58 12.63
C GLY A 61 -3.03 -2.80 11.32
N GLY A 62 -2.20 -3.07 10.32
CA GLY A 62 -2.31 -2.40 9.02
C GLY A 62 -3.49 -2.87 8.18
N ARG A 63 -3.83 -2.05 7.17
CA ARG A 63 -5.01 -2.20 6.30
C ARG A 63 -4.65 -2.25 4.83
N TYR A 64 -5.59 -2.71 4.00
CA TYR A 64 -5.43 -2.74 2.54
C TYR A 64 -6.03 -1.45 1.96
N THR A 65 -5.35 -0.35 2.24
CA THR A 65 -5.78 1.01 1.95
C THR A 65 -4.71 1.73 1.13
N LEU A 66 -5.11 2.80 0.44
CA LEU A 66 -4.23 3.58 -0.44
C LEU A 66 -2.99 4.13 0.29
N ASP A 67 -3.14 4.52 1.55
CA ASP A 67 -2.09 5.09 2.41
C ASP A 67 -1.12 4.05 3.00
N ASN A 68 -1.45 2.76 2.94
CA ASN A 68 -0.65 1.70 3.57
C ASN A 68 -0.13 0.67 2.57
N VAL A 69 -0.64 0.63 1.34
CA VAL A 69 -0.22 -0.33 0.32
C VAL A 69 0.78 0.29 -0.63
N VAL A 70 1.87 -0.43 -0.88
CA VAL A 70 2.89 -0.08 -1.88
C VAL A 70 3.12 -1.24 -2.86
N PRO A 71 3.53 -0.95 -4.10
CA PRO A 71 3.95 -1.99 -5.02
C PRO A 71 5.30 -2.56 -4.63
N ALA A 72 5.40 -3.88 -4.53
CA ALA A 72 6.64 -4.57 -4.19
C ALA A 72 6.87 -5.77 -5.11
N CYS A 73 8.12 -5.97 -5.54
CA CYS A 73 8.49 -7.20 -6.24
C CYS A 73 8.40 -8.42 -5.30
N ARG A 74 8.30 -9.62 -5.88
CA ARG A 74 8.15 -10.88 -5.12
C ARG A 74 9.26 -11.07 -4.07
N SER A 75 10.51 -10.76 -4.42
CA SER A 75 11.65 -10.98 -3.53
C SER A 75 11.64 -10.03 -2.33
N CYS A 76 11.36 -8.75 -2.53
CA CYS A 76 11.24 -7.77 -1.45
C CYS A 76 10.04 -8.08 -0.55
N ASN A 77 8.86 -8.33 -1.13
CA ASN A 77 7.65 -8.65 -0.36
C ASN A 77 7.85 -9.92 0.50
N ALA A 78 8.43 -10.98 -0.07
CA ALA A 78 8.75 -12.19 0.68
C ALA A 78 9.79 -11.96 1.78
N SER A 79 10.80 -11.11 1.52
CA SER A 79 11.85 -10.77 2.49
C SER A 79 11.33 -9.92 3.65
N LYS A 80 10.43 -8.96 3.39
CA LYS A 80 9.81 -8.12 4.43
C LYS A 80 8.83 -8.93 5.27
N CYS A 81 7.97 -9.70 4.62
CA CYS A 81 6.94 -10.51 5.26
C CYS A 81 6.09 -9.65 6.21
N ASN A 82 6.08 -9.99 7.51
CA ASN A 82 5.33 -9.27 8.54
C ASN A 82 6.22 -8.37 9.43
N THR A 83 7.47 -8.14 9.02
CA THR A 83 8.37 -7.21 9.70
C THR A 83 7.85 -5.79 9.54
N GLU A 84 8.09 -4.96 10.55
CA GLU A 84 7.94 -3.51 10.43
C GLU A 84 8.91 -2.98 9.35
N VAL A 85 8.44 -2.05 8.53
CA VAL A 85 9.10 -1.63 7.29
C VAL A 85 10.46 -0.98 7.56
N THR A 86 10.55 -0.07 8.53
CA THR A 86 11.78 0.68 8.80
C THR A 86 12.87 -0.23 9.34
N ALA A 87 12.54 -1.14 10.27
CA ALA A 87 13.45 -2.15 10.76
C ALA A 87 13.93 -3.11 9.65
N TRP A 88 13.05 -3.44 8.70
CA TRP A 88 13.43 -4.25 7.54
C TRP A 88 14.33 -3.49 6.56
N LEU A 89 14.02 -2.22 6.25
CA LEU A 89 14.82 -1.35 5.38
C LEU A 89 16.24 -1.18 5.92
N ARG A 90 16.38 -0.86 7.22
CA ARG A 90 17.68 -0.78 7.90
C ARG A 90 18.48 -2.08 7.79
N ARG A 91 17.83 -3.23 7.99
CA ARG A 91 18.48 -4.55 7.85
C ARG A 91 18.93 -4.83 6.42
N LYS A 92 18.15 -4.40 5.42
CA LYS A 92 18.48 -4.54 3.99
C LYS A 92 19.45 -3.46 3.50
N LYS A 93 19.84 -2.51 4.35
CA LYS A 93 20.66 -1.33 4.01
C LYS A 93 20.07 -0.52 2.86
N LEU A 94 18.73 -0.42 2.84
CA LEU A 94 18.01 0.46 1.94
C LEU A 94 17.80 1.83 2.60
N ASP A 95 17.59 2.86 1.79
CA ASP A 95 17.37 4.21 2.27
C ASP A 95 15.97 4.35 2.89
N GLU A 96 15.91 4.33 4.22
CA GLU A 96 14.69 4.48 4.99
C GLU A 96 14.07 5.88 4.82
N GLY A 97 14.89 6.94 4.84
CA GLY A 97 14.41 8.30 4.76
C GLY A 97 13.78 8.60 3.40
N ALA A 98 14.47 8.22 2.33
CA ALA A 98 13.95 8.36 0.98
C ALA A 98 12.64 7.57 0.79
N PHE A 99 12.54 6.36 1.34
CA PHE A 99 11.30 5.58 1.28
C PHE A 99 10.15 6.29 2.00
N LEU A 100 10.35 6.75 3.24
CA LEU A 100 9.29 7.38 4.03
C LEU A 100 8.80 8.70 3.42
N LEU A 101 9.73 9.52 2.93
CA LEU A 101 9.39 10.78 2.24
C LEU A 101 8.57 10.51 0.99
N ARG A 102 9.05 9.63 0.11
CA ARG A 102 8.35 9.28 -1.13
C ARG A 102 6.98 8.66 -0.86
N HIS A 103 6.87 7.81 0.15
CA HIS A 103 5.61 7.20 0.56
C HIS A 103 4.59 8.26 1.00
N ALA A 104 5.02 9.25 1.80
CA ALA A 104 4.17 10.36 2.22
C ALA A 104 3.74 11.26 1.06
N GLU A 105 4.68 11.60 0.16
CA GLU A 105 4.42 12.44 -1.02
C GLU A 105 3.41 11.79 -1.98
N ILE A 106 3.60 10.51 -2.31
CA ILE A 106 2.68 9.77 -3.19
C ILE A 106 1.31 9.64 -2.52
N GLY A 107 1.26 9.30 -1.23
CA GLY A 107 0.01 9.19 -0.49
C GLY A 107 -0.78 10.50 -0.50
N ALA A 108 -0.12 11.62 -0.21
CA ALA A 108 -0.75 12.94 -0.23
C ALA A 108 -1.28 13.32 -1.62
N THR A 109 -0.50 13.04 -2.67
CA THR A 109 -0.88 13.33 -4.05
C THR A 109 -2.13 12.55 -4.46
N LEU A 110 -2.13 11.23 -4.21
CA LEU A 110 -3.24 10.37 -4.61
C LEU A 110 -4.52 10.63 -3.80
N VAL A 111 -4.41 11.00 -2.52
CA VAL A 111 -5.57 11.42 -1.72
C VAL A 111 -6.16 12.71 -2.28
N ALA A 112 -5.34 13.70 -2.60
CA ALA A 112 -5.80 14.96 -3.20
C ALA A 112 -6.48 14.74 -4.56
N ASP A 113 -5.94 13.84 -5.39
CA ASP A 113 -6.55 13.47 -6.67
C ASP A 113 -7.93 12.85 -6.47
N GLU A 114 -8.10 11.94 -5.50
CA GLU A 114 -9.39 11.32 -5.19
C GLU A 114 -10.41 12.33 -4.64
N GLU A 115 -10.00 13.24 -3.76
CA GLU A 115 -10.85 14.31 -3.24
C GLU A 115 -11.36 15.25 -4.35
N SER A 116 -10.49 15.57 -5.32
CA SER A 116 -10.84 16.41 -6.47
C SER A 116 -11.87 15.74 -7.42
N ARG A 117 -11.93 14.41 -7.44
CA ARG A 117 -12.90 13.65 -8.25
C ARG A 117 -14.28 13.59 -7.60
N VAL A 118 -14.32 13.54 -6.26
CA VAL A 118 -15.57 13.42 -5.49
C VAL A 118 -16.26 14.78 -5.34
N THR A 119 -15.50 15.87 -5.29
CA THR A 119 -16.04 17.23 -5.21
C THR A 119 -16.06 17.85 -6.62
N PRO A 120 -17.20 17.85 -7.35
CA PRO A 120 -17.26 18.62 -8.58
C PRO A 120 -16.98 20.09 -8.25
N PRO A 121 -16.26 20.84 -9.11
CA PRO A 121 -16.05 22.26 -8.88
C PRO A 121 -17.43 22.92 -8.75
N SER A 122 -17.68 23.59 -7.63
CA SER A 122 -18.88 24.41 -7.46
C SER A 122 -19.00 25.30 -8.69
N PRO A 123 -20.16 25.39 -9.36
CA PRO A 123 -20.30 26.30 -10.49
C PRO A 123 -19.92 27.69 -10.02
N ALA A 124 -19.00 28.31 -10.75
CA ALA A 124 -18.55 29.67 -10.48
C ALA A 124 -19.78 30.55 -10.29
N ALA A 125 -19.84 31.27 -9.17
CA ALA A 125 -20.90 32.23 -8.91
C ALA A 125 -21.02 33.17 -10.14
N PRO A 126 -22.23 33.49 -10.61
CA PRO A 126 -22.39 34.46 -11.68
C PRO A 126 -21.72 35.76 -11.23
N GLY A 127 -20.75 36.22 -12.04
CA GLY A 127 -20.02 37.46 -11.78
C GLY A 127 -20.99 38.65 -11.61
N PRO A 128 -20.55 39.72 -10.92
CA PRO A 128 -21.43 40.85 -10.63
C PRO A 128 -22.02 41.39 -11.94
N SER A 129 -23.35 41.44 -12.01
CA SER A 129 -24.06 42.08 -13.11
C SER A 129 -23.64 43.55 -13.18
N ALA A 130 -23.23 43.97 -14.38
CA ALA A 130 -22.87 45.35 -14.70
C ALA A 130 -24.08 46.29 -14.62
#